data_AF-A0A7I2V5P2-F1
#
_entry.id   AF-A0A7I2V5P2-F1
#
_cell.length_a   1.000
_cell.length_b   1.000
_cell.length_c   1.000
_cell.angle_alpha   90.00
_cell.angle_beta   90.00
_cell.angle_gamma   90.00
#
_symmetry.space_group_name_H-M   'P 1'
#
loop_
_entity.id
_entity.type
_entity.pdbx_description
1 polymer ?
#
loop_
_entity_poly.entity_id
_entity_poly.type
_entity_poly.pdbx_seq_one_letter_code
_entity_poly.pdbx_strand_id
1 'polypeptide(L)'
;MASPGCLLCVLGLLLCGAASLELSRPHGDTAKKPIIGILMQKCRNKVMKNYGRYYIAASYVKYLESAGARVVPVRLDLTEKDYEILFKSINGILFPGGSVDLRRSDYAKVAKIFYNLSIQSFDDGDYFPVWGTCLGFEELSLLISGECLLTATDTVDVAMPLNFTGGQLHSRMFQNFPTELLLSLAVEPLTANFHKWSLSVKMARLSLFQQWKDISIQYMVSSGIQRKHLMSGRIWMAFPMHLML
;
A
#
# COMPACT_ATOMS: atom_id res chain seq x y z
N MET A 1 -34.75 66.68 -13.37
CA MET A 1 -35.32 65.70 -14.34
C MET A 1 -34.19 64.79 -14.77
N ALA A 2 -34.07 63.64 -14.11
CA ALA A 2 -33.06 62.64 -14.43
C ALA A 2 -33.54 61.78 -15.61
N SER A 3 -32.64 61.49 -16.54
CA SER A 3 -32.91 60.76 -17.79
C SER A 3 -33.44 59.34 -17.52
N PRO A 4 -34.47 58.87 -18.27
CA PRO A 4 -35.08 57.55 -18.09
C PRO A 4 -34.14 56.38 -18.40
N GLY A 5 -32.97 56.64 -19.00
CA GLY A 5 -31.94 55.62 -19.25
C GLY A 5 -31.17 55.17 -18.00
N CYS A 6 -31.13 55.99 -16.94
CA CYS A 6 -30.30 55.68 -15.76
C CYS A 6 -31.03 54.79 -14.73
N LEU A 7 -32.37 54.80 -14.72
CA LEU A 7 -33.16 53.95 -13.81
C LEU A 7 -33.26 52.48 -14.27
N LEU A 8 -33.17 52.23 -15.58
CA LEU A 8 -33.25 50.87 -16.15
C LEU A 8 -31.97 50.06 -15.93
N CYS A 9 -30.80 50.70 -15.81
CA CYS A 9 -29.53 50.01 -15.54
C CYS A 9 -29.42 49.52 -14.09
N VAL A 10 -30.08 50.18 -13.13
CA VAL A 10 -29.99 49.79 -11.71
C VAL A 10 -30.94 48.64 -11.38
N LEU A 11 -32.10 48.54 -12.04
CA LEU A 11 -33.03 47.41 -11.87
C LEU A 11 -32.55 46.11 -12.54
N GLY A 12 -31.78 46.20 -13.65
CA GLY A 12 -31.18 45.02 -14.29
C GLY A 12 -30.07 44.36 -13.45
N LEU A 13 -29.38 45.11 -12.61
CA LEU A 13 -28.32 44.59 -11.73
C LEU A 13 -28.85 44.05 -10.39
N LEU A 14 -30.07 44.42 -9.98
CA LEU A 14 -30.71 43.90 -8.77
C LEU A 14 -31.46 42.57 -9.01
N LEU A 15 -31.85 42.26 -10.25
CA LEU A 15 -32.55 41.01 -10.59
C LEU A 15 -31.63 39.89 -11.11
N CYS A 16 -30.37 40.16 -11.43
CA CYS A 16 -29.36 39.13 -11.71
C CYS A 16 -28.62 38.63 -10.44
N GLY A 17 -28.92 39.18 -9.26
CA GLY A 17 -28.32 38.78 -7.98
C GLY A 17 -28.98 37.60 -7.28
N ALA A 18 -30.00 36.97 -7.87
CA ALA A 18 -30.80 35.91 -7.22
C ALA A 18 -30.78 34.56 -7.94
N ALA A 19 -29.89 34.35 -8.92
CA ALA A 19 -29.74 33.07 -9.60
C ALA A 19 -28.37 32.44 -9.28
N SER A 20 -28.42 31.34 -8.52
CA SER A 20 -27.36 30.34 -8.38
C SER A 20 -26.14 30.74 -7.54
N LEU A 21 -26.36 31.18 -6.30
CA LEU A 21 -25.57 30.62 -5.19
C LEU A 21 -26.18 29.25 -4.88
N GLU A 22 -25.88 28.25 -5.73
CA GLU A 22 -25.77 26.91 -5.19
C GLU A 22 -24.62 26.98 -4.20
N LEU A 23 -24.97 27.24 -2.94
CA LEU A 23 -24.11 26.95 -1.82
C LEU A 23 -23.79 25.47 -2.01
N SER A 24 -22.60 25.18 -2.56
CA SER A 24 -22.10 23.83 -2.70
C SER A 24 -22.16 23.27 -1.30
N ARG A 25 -23.22 22.48 -1.05
CA ARG A 25 -23.42 21.78 0.21
C ARG A 25 -22.08 21.09 0.42
N PRO A 26 -21.34 21.36 1.52
CA PRO A 26 -20.11 20.62 1.76
C PRO A 26 -20.54 19.18 1.64
N HIS A 27 -20.02 18.51 0.60
CA HIS A 27 -20.31 17.11 0.39
C HIS A 27 -19.75 16.49 1.65
N GLY A 28 -20.64 16.18 2.60
CA GLY A 28 -20.23 15.82 3.93
C GLY A 28 -19.22 14.71 3.74
N ASP A 29 -18.02 14.90 4.27
CA ASP A 29 -17.04 13.83 4.44
C ASP A 29 -17.76 12.77 5.25
N THR A 30 -18.43 11.86 4.53
CA THR A 30 -19.00 10.68 5.14
C THR A 30 -17.78 9.95 5.64
N ALA A 31 -17.65 9.87 6.97
CA ALA A 31 -16.54 9.20 7.61
C ALA A 31 -16.35 7.83 6.92
N LYS A 32 -15.26 7.69 6.17
CA LYS A 32 -15.00 6.46 5.41
C LYS A 32 -14.88 5.32 6.41
N LYS A 33 -15.50 4.18 6.09
CA LYS A 33 -15.47 2.96 6.92
C LYS A 33 -14.74 1.84 6.16
N PRO A 34 -13.41 1.97 5.95
CA PRO A 34 -12.68 1.15 5.01
C PRO A 34 -12.74 -0.33 5.39
N ILE A 35 -12.85 -1.19 4.37
CA ILE A 35 -12.75 -2.64 4.48
C ILE A 35 -11.50 -3.06 3.71
N ILE A 36 -10.57 -3.75 4.37
CA ILE A 36 -9.30 -4.19 3.77
C ILE A 36 -9.27 -5.71 3.72
N GLY A 37 -8.94 -6.25 2.56
CA GLY A 37 -8.71 -7.68 2.38
C GLY A 37 -7.37 -8.11 2.98
N ILE A 38 -7.32 -9.28 3.62
CA ILE A 38 -6.04 -9.94 3.96
C ILE A 38 -6.00 -11.30 3.26
N LEU A 39 -4.95 -11.55 2.47
CA LEU A 39 -4.76 -12.85 1.83
C LEU A 39 -4.57 -13.96 2.87
N MET A 40 -5.35 -15.04 2.73
CA MET A 40 -5.07 -16.29 3.43
C MET A 40 -3.82 -16.97 2.86
N GLN A 41 -3.26 -17.92 3.60
CA GLN A 41 -2.21 -18.81 3.09
C GLN A 41 -2.35 -20.22 3.66
N LYS A 42 -1.81 -21.24 2.96
CA LYS A 42 -1.93 -22.66 3.39
C LYS A 42 -1.22 -22.90 4.73
N CYS A 43 -1.86 -23.66 5.61
CA CYS A 43 -1.25 -24.11 6.86
C CYS A 43 -0.06 -25.04 6.58
N ARG A 44 1.12 -24.69 7.09
CA ARG A 44 2.31 -25.57 7.04
C ARG A 44 2.46 -26.42 8.31
N ASN A 45 2.14 -25.84 9.46
CA ASN A 45 2.20 -26.51 10.76
C ASN A 45 1.22 -27.70 10.81
N LYS A 46 1.69 -28.87 11.27
CA LYS A 46 0.89 -30.10 11.32
C LYS A 46 -0.35 -29.97 12.20
N VAL A 47 -0.22 -29.30 13.35
CA VAL A 47 -1.34 -29.07 14.29
C VAL A 47 -2.36 -28.13 13.66
N MET A 48 -1.92 -27.04 13.02
CA MET A 48 -2.84 -26.10 12.37
C MET A 48 -3.66 -26.72 11.23
N LYS A 49 -3.11 -27.71 10.52
CA LYS A 49 -3.84 -28.44 9.47
C LYS A 49 -5.08 -29.17 10.00
N ASN A 50 -5.12 -29.50 11.30
CA ASN A 50 -6.29 -30.12 11.92
C ASN A 50 -7.47 -29.14 12.07
N TYR A 51 -7.20 -27.83 12.09
CA TYR A 51 -8.22 -26.79 12.24
C TYR A 51 -8.67 -26.20 10.89
N GLY A 52 -7.91 -26.43 9.82
CA GLY A 52 -8.26 -25.95 8.49
C GLY A 52 -7.10 -25.96 7.50
N ARG A 53 -7.44 -25.78 6.22
CA ARG A 53 -6.48 -25.76 5.11
C ARG A 53 -5.66 -24.46 5.04
N TYR A 54 -6.25 -23.35 5.47
CA TYR A 54 -5.69 -22.01 5.34
C TYR A 54 -5.75 -21.25 6.66
N TYR A 55 -4.89 -20.25 6.83
CA TYR A 55 -4.88 -19.37 7.99
C TYR A 55 -4.52 -17.92 7.62
N ILE A 56 -4.81 -17.02 8.55
CA ILE A 56 -4.29 -15.65 8.65
C ILE A 56 -3.81 -15.48 10.09
N ALA A 57 -2.63 -14.91 10.30
CA ALA A 57 -2.17 -14.58 11.65
C ALA A 57 -3.00 -13.40 12.19
N ALA A 58 -3.56 -13.55 13.40
CA ALA A 58 -4.45 -12.56 14.00
C ALA A 58 -3.79 -11.19 14.22
N SER A 59 -2.46 -11.12 14.27
CA SER A 59 -1.71 -9.86 14.36
C SER A 59 -1.98 -8.94 13.17
N TYR A 60 -2.15 -9.46 11.94
CA TYR A 60 -2.48 -8.63 10.77
C TYR A 60 -3.90 -8.07 10.84
N VAL A 61 -4.84 -8.84 11.40
CA VAL A 61 -6.22 -8.39 11.62
C VAL A 61 -6.22 -7.21 12.61
N LYS A 62 -5.60 -7.42 13.78
CA LYS A 62 -5.48 -6.40 14.83
C LYS A 62 -4.74 -5.15 14.34
N TYR A 63 -3.71 -5.32 13.51
CA TYR A 63 -2.96 -4.22 12.91
C TYR A 63 -3.88 -3.28 12.12
N LEU A 64 -4.70 -3.82 11.21
CA LEU A 64 -5.61 -3.03 10.39
C LEU A 64 -6.78 -2.46 11.21
N GLU A 65 -7.34 -3.25 12.13
CA GLU A 65 -8.42 -2.80 13.03
C GLU A 65 -7.98 -1.65 13.94
N SER A 66 -6.73 -1.66 14.41
CA SER A 66 -6.17 -0.58 15.25
C SER A 66 -6.09 0.76 14.50
N ALA A 67 -6.04 0.73 13.17
CA ALA A 67 -6.08 1.91 12.31
C ALA A 67 -7.50 2.30 11.86
N GLY A 68 -8.53 1.65 12.40
CA GLY A 68 -9.94 1.95 12.13
C GLY A 68 -10.53 1.25 10.89
N ALA A 69 -9.84 0.26 10.32
CA ALA A 69 -10.36 -0.52 9.20
C ALA A 69 -11.09 -1.79 9.67
N ARG A 70 -12.06 -2.26 8.89
CA ARG A 70 -12.60 -3.62 9.01
C ARG A 70 -11.82 -4.56 8.10
N VAL A 71 -11.82 -5.85 8.42
CA VAL A 71 -11.04 -6.86 7.69
C VAL A 71 -11.95 -7.88 7.03
N VAL A 72 -11.61 -8.28 5.81
CA VAL A 72 -12.19 -9.44 5.12
C VAL A 72 -11.09 -10.46 4.81
N PRO A 73 -11.24 -11.74 5.19
CA PRO A 73 -10.31 -12.78 4.78
C PRO A 73 -10.50 -13.11 3.30
N VAL A 74 -9.42 -12.97 2.52
CA VAL A 74 -9.43 -13.27 1.08
C VAL A 74 -8.99 -14.73 0.88
N ARG A 75 -9.93 -15.57 0.47
CA ARG A 75 -9.70 -16.98 0.19
C ARG A 75 -8.80 -17.19 -1.03
N LEU A 76 -8.28 -18.40 -1.17
CA LEU A 76 -7.35 -18.78 -2.25
C LEU A 76 -7.96 -19.68 -3.33
N ASP A 77 -9.24 -20.04 -3.18
CA ASP A 77 -9.95 -21.04 -3.98
C ASP A 77 -11.24 -20.50 -4.61
N LEU A 78 -11.33 -19.18 -4.81
CA LEU A 78 -12.43 -18.54 -5.54
C LEU A 78 -12.15 -18.49 -7.06
N THR A 79 -13.19 -18.20 -7.84
CA THR A 79 -13.06 -17.93 -9.27
C THR A 79 -12.52 -16.53 -9.52
N GLU A 80 -12.00 -16.27 -10.72
CA GLU A 80 -11.51 -14.93 -11.12
C GLU A 80 -12.62 -13.87 -11.03
N LYS A 81 -13.84 -14.22 -11.49
CA LYS A 81 -15.03 -13.38 -11.37
C LYS A 81 -15.36 -13.03 -9.91
N ASP A 82 -15.22 -13.99 -8.99
CA ASP A 82 -15.46 -13.74 -7.57
C ASP A 82 -14.40 -12.78 -6.99
N TYR A 83 -13.14 -12.88 -7.43
CA TYR A 83 -12.10 -11.93 -7.03
C TYR A 83 -12.35 -10.52 -7.56
N GLU A 84 -12.84 -10.36 -8.79
CA GLU A 84 -13.24 -9.06 -9.32
C GLU A 84 -14.38 -8.43 -8.51
N ILE A 85 -15.39 -9.23 -8.15
CA ILE A 85 -16.50 -8.77 -7.30
C ILE A 85 -15.97 -8.35 -5.93
N LEU A 86 -15.09 -9.16 -5.33
CA LEU A 86 -14.48 -8.88 -4.04
C LEU A 86 -13.61 -7.62 -4.09
N PHE A 87 -12.79 -7.44 -5.14
CA PHE A 87 -11.96 -6.27 -5.37
C PHE A 87 -12.79 -4.98 -5.36
N LYS A 88 -13.90 -4.97 -6.13
CA LYS A 88 -14.84 -3.83 -6.18
C LYS A 88 -15.58 -3.58 -4.87
N SER A 89 -15.57 -4.56 -3.95
CA SER A 89 -16.28 -4.48 -2.66
C SER A 89 -15.40 -4.04 -1.49
N ILE A 90 -14.08 -4.03 -1.65
CA ILE A 90 -13.10 -3.66 -0.61
C ILE A 90 -12.32 -2.41 -1.02
N ASN A 91 -11.59 -1.81 -0.08
CA ASN A 91 -10.90 -0.53 -0.26
C ASN A 91 -9.38 -0.67 -0.31
N GLY A 92 -8.86 -1.89 -0.35
CA GLY A 92 -7.43 -2.18 -0.36
C GLY A 92 -7.15 -3.63 0.03
N ILE A 93 -5.90 -4.04 -0.13
CA ILE A 93 -5.48 -5.41 0.21
C ILE A 93 -4.11 -5.45 0.89
N LEU A 94 -3.96 -6.36 1.84
CA LEU A 94 -2.72 -6.69 2.51
C LEU A 94 -2.27 -8.12 2.15
N PHE A 95 -1.03 -8.23 1.69
CA PHE A 95 -0.27 -9.44 1.44
C PHE A 95 0.59 -9.71 2.69
N PRO A 96 0.18 -10.63 3.58
CA PRO A 96 0.86 -10.85 4.85
C PRO A 96 2.19 -11.60 4.68
N GLY A 97 2.98 -11.61 5.76
CA GLY A 97 4.15 -12.46 5.88
C GLY A 97 3.77 -13.94 5.92
N GLY A 98 4.73 -14.81 5.67
CA GLY A 98 4.48 -16.24 5.53
C GLY A 98 5.70 -16.97 5.03
N SER A 99 5.51 -18.18 4.51
CA SER A 99 6.63 -18.93 3.93
C SER A 99 6.26 -19.72 2.69
N VAL A 100 5.04 -19.55 2.14
CA VAL A 100 4.59 -20.25 0.93
C VAL A 100 5.42 -19.87 -0.30
N ASP A 101 5.37 -20.69 -1.35
CA ASP A 101 6.17 -20.48 -2.58
C ASP A 101 5.62 -19.31 -3.41
N LEU A 102 6.47 -18.35 -3.78
CA LEU A 102 6.11 -17.13 -4.52
C LEU A 102 5.70 -17.35 -5.99
N ARG A 103 5.88 -18.55 -6.54
CA ARG A 103 5.55 -18.83 -7.95
C ARG A 103 4.49 -19.91 -8.11
N ARG A 104 4.44 -20.85 -7.17
CA ARG A 104 3.63 -22.07 -7.28
C ARG A 104 2.46 -22.12 -6.30
N SER A 105 2.36 -21.16 -5.38
CA SER A 105 1.28 -21.16 -4.39
C SER A 105 0.03 -20.45 -4.90
N ASP A 106 -1.13 -20.86 -4.37
CA ASP A 106 -2.38 -20.13 -4.61
C ASP A 106 -2.33 -18.71 -4.01
N TYR A 107 -1.47 -18.48 -3.00
CA TYR A 107 -1.21 -17.14 -2.46
C TYR A 107 -0.66 -16.20 -3.53
N ALA A 108 0.41 -16.63 -4.22
CA ALA A 108 1.03 -15.85 -5.29
C ALA A 108 0.05 -15.64 -6.46
N LYS A 109 -0.71 -16.68 -6.83
CA LYS A 109 -1.75 -16.60 -7.86
C LYS A 109 -2.77 -15.49 -7.55
N VAL A 110 -3.30 -15.47 -6.32
CA VAL A 110 -4.32 -14.48 -5.94
C VAL A 110 -3.71 -13.09 -5.71
N ALA A 111 -2.50 -13.01 -5.15
CA ALA A 111 -1.76 -11.75 -5.04
C ALA A 111 -1.58 -11.08 -6.42
N LYS A 112 -1.21 -11.86 -7.44
CA LYS A 112 -1.10 -11.38 -8.82
C LYS A 112 -2.42 -10.85 -9.37
N ILE A 113 -3.55 -11.52 -9.10
CA ILE A 113 -4.88 -11.06 -9.54
C ILE A 113 -5.17 -9.68 -8.94
N PHE A 114 -5.05 -9.52 -7.61
CA PHE A 114 -5.32 -8.25 -6.95
C PHE A 114 -4.34 -7.14 -7.33
N TYR A 115 -3.07 -7.49 -7.53
CA TYR A 115 -2.07 -6.55 -8.05
C TYR A 115 -2.47 -6.02 -9.43
N ASN A 116 -2.79 -6.92 -10.38
CA ASN A 116 -3.20 -6.51 -11.72
C ASN A 116 -4.47 -5.65 -11.70
N LEU A 117 -5.48 -6.03 -10.91
CA LEU A 117 -6.70 -5.25 -10.75
C LEU A 117 -6.41 -3.85 -10.17
N SER A 118 -5.48 -3.74 -9.21
CA SER A 118 -5.09 -2.45 -8.63
C SER A 118 -4.36 -1.53 -9.62
N ILE A 119 -3.57 -2.09 -10.53
CA ILE A 119 -2.93 -1.32 -11.60
C ILE A 119 -3.99 -0.83 -12.58
N GLN A 120 -4.86 -1.74 -13.03
CA GLN A 120 -5.95 -1.39 -13.95
C GLN A 120 -6.88 -0.32 -13.36
N SER A 121 -7.32 -0.48 -12.11
CA SER A 121 -8.20 0.49 -11.46
C SER A 121 -7.55 1.87 -11.39
N PHE A 122 -6.25 1.92 -11.10
CA PHE A 122 -5.52 3.18 -11.03
C PHE A 122 -5.43 3.88 -12.38
N ASP A 123 -5.17 3.14 -13.46
CA ASP A 123 -5.16 3.66 -14.83
C ASP A 123 -6.56 4.20 -15.23
N ASP A 124 -7.62 3.61 -14.68
CA ASP A 124 -9.01 4.05 -14.82
C ASP A 124 -9.40 5.20 -13.84
N GLY A 125 -8.45 5.68 -13.02
CA GLY A 125 -8.65 6.79 -12.08
C GLY A 125 -9.18 6.40 -10.69
N ASP A 126 -9.25 5.11 -10.37
CA ASP A 126 -9.67 4.57 -9.07
C ASP A 126 -8.49 4.08 -8.22
N TYR A 127 -8.39 4.60 -7.00
CA TYR A 127 -7.24 4.36 -6.13
C TYR A 127 -7.46 3.15 -5.21
N PHE A 128 -6.72 2.06 -5.46
CA PHE A 128 -6.75 0.84 -4.66
C PHE A 128 -5.38 0.52 -4.04
N PRO A 129 -5.15 0.78 -2.73
CA PRO A 129 -3.86 0.52 -2.10
C PRO A 129 -3.59 -0.98 -1.90
N VAL A 130 -2.39 -1.40 -2.30
CA VAL A 130 -1.83 -2.73 -2.02
C VAL A 130 -0.70 -2.58 -0.99
N TRP A 131 -0.69 -3.43 0.03
CA TRP A 131 0.34 -3.49 1.08
C TRP A 131 1.02 -4.85 1.17
N GLY A 132 2.35 -4.89 1.14
CA GLY A 132 3.13 -6.13 1.33
C GLY A 132 4.01 -6.12 2.57
N THR A 133 3.96 -7.21 3.35
CA THR A 133 4.83 -7.42 4.54
C THR A 133 5.57 -8.76 4.43
N CYS A 134 6.91 -8.76 4.62
CA CYS A 134 7.76 -9.95 4.53
C CYS A 134 7.51 -10.74 3.23
N LEU A 135 6.87 -11.91 3.27
CA LEU A 135 6.49 -12.66 2.07
C LEU A 135 5.68 -11.81 1.08
N GLY A 136 4.77 -10.96 1.54
CA GLY A 136 4.03 -10.03 0.67
C GLY A 136 4.91 -8.97 0.01
N PHE A 137 6.00 -8.56 0.68
CA PHE A 137 7.01 -7.70 0.06
C PHE A 137 7.76 -8.47 -1.03
N GLU A 138 8.18 -9.71 -0.74
CA GLU A 138 8.89 -10.57 -1.70
C GLU A 138 8.02 -10.80 -2.95
N GLU A 139 6.72 -11.06 -2.76
CA GLU A 139 5.74 -11.20 -3.83
C GLU A 139 5.63 -9.93 -4.68
N LEU A 140 5.51 -8.74 -4.07
CA LEU A 140 5.49 -7.48 -4.82
C LEU A 140 6.77 -7.30 -5.62
N SER A 141 7.94 -7.61 -5.06
CA SER A 141 9.21 -7.51 -5.79
C SER A 141 9.21 -8.36 -7.05
N LEU A 142 8.67 -9.58 -6.98
CA LEU A 142 8.52 -10.50 -8.11
C LEU A 142 7.47 -10.02 -9.12
N LEU A 143 6.32 -9.54 -8.66
CA LEU A 143 5.24 -9.05 -9.52
C LEU A 143 5.66 -7.84 -10.34
N ILE A 144 6.48 -6.97 -9.76
CA ILE A 144 6.97 -5.77 -10.42
C ILE A 144 8.11 -6.11 -11.40
N SER A 145 9.14 -6.84 -10.96
CA SER A 145 10.29 -7.18 -11.83
C SER A 145 9.98 -8.23 -12.89
N GLY A 146 9.03 -9.14 -12.61
CA GLY A 146 8.86 -10.39 -13.34
C GLY A 146 9.91 -11.46 -13.01
N GLU A 147 10.86 -11.18 -12.11
CA GLU A 147 12.03 -12.00 -11.79
C GLU A 147 12.23 -12.23 -10.28
N CYS A 148 12.75 -13.40 -9.91
CA CYS A 148 13.12 -13.67 -8.51
C CYS A 148 14.52 -13.11 -8.22
N LEU A 149 14.55 -11.94 -7.60
CA LEU A 149 15.78 -11.17 -7.33
C LEU A 149 16.26 -11.29 -5.87
N LEU A 150 15.70 -12.25 -5.14
CA LEU A 150 15.96 -12.44 -3.72
C LEU A 150 17.33 -13.10 -3.48
N THR A 151 18.01 -12.65 -2.45
CA THR A 151 19.30 -13.15 -1.96
C THR A 151 19.14 -13.63 -0.53
N ALA A 152 19.81 -14.73 -0.16
CA ALA A 152 19.75 -15.23 1.20
C ALA A 152 20.43 -14.25 2.18
N THR A 153 19.84 -14.04 3.35
CA THR A 153 20.35 -13.16 4.40
C THR A 153 20.16 -13.76 5.78
N ASP A 154 21.08 -13.45 6.71
CA ASP A 154 20.99 -13.85 8.12
C ASP A 154 20.16 -12.83 8.92
N THR A 155 18.84 -12.88 8.68
CA THR A 155 17.87 -11.88 9.17
C THR A 155 16.64 -12.55 9.78
N VAL A 156 16.82 -13.75 10.31
CA VAL A 156 15.80 -14.47 11.04
C VAL A 156 15.96 -14.16 12.53
N ASP A 157 14.88 -13.71 13.17
CA ASP A 157 14.83 -13.47 14.62
C ASP A 157 15.80 -12.37 15.08
N VAL A 158 15.80 -11.24 14.36
CA VAL A 158 16.61 -10.07 14.71
C VAL A 158 15.81 -8.79 14.68
N ALA A 159 15.98 -7.96 15.71
CA ALA A 159 15.42 -6.62 15.78
C ALA A 159 16.45 -5.60 15.27
N MET A 160 16.03 -4.69 14.38
CA MET A 160 16.94 -3.75 13.72
C MET A 160 16.37 -2.32 13.66
N PRO A 161 17.24 -1.30 13.65
CA PRO A 161 16.85 0.05 13.26
C PRO A 161 16.63 0.17 11.74
N LEU A 162 16.05 1.29 11.32
CA LEU A 162 15.84 1.67 9.93
C LEU A 162 16.89 2.67 9.46
N ASN A 163 17.70 2.28 8.46
CA ASN A 163 18.61 3.22 7.81
C ASN A 163 17.86 4.06 6.77
N PHE A 164 17.39 5.25 7.13
CA PHE A 164 16.71 6.10 6.17
C PHE A 164 17.63 6.63 5.05
N THR A 165 17.13 6.68 3.80
CA THR A 165 17.90 7.06 2.60
C THR A 165 17.79 8.55 2.21
N GLY A 166 17.10 9.36 3.01
CA GLY A 166 16.82 10.78 2.75
C GLY A 166 15.47 11.02 2.03
N GLY A 167 14.88 10.00 1.39
CA GLY A 167 13.57 10.10 0.73
C GLY A 167 12.37 10.11 1.69
N GLN A 168 12.57 9.77 2.97
CA GLN A 168 11.52 9.73 3.98
C GLN A 168 10.90 11.10 4.28
N LEU A 169 11.60 12.20 4.03
CA LEU A 169 11.08 13.54 4.31
C LEU A 169 9.96 13.98 3.35
N HIS A 170 9.90 13.38 2.16
CA HIS A 170 8.85 13.65 1.18
C HIS A 170 7.92 12.43 0.99
N SER A 171 8.23 11.33 1.66
CA SER A 171 7.49 10.07 1.69
C SER A 171 6.04 10.26 2.08
N ARG A 172 5.10 9.59 1.39
CA ARG A 172 3.71 9.52 1.87
C ARG A 172 3.57 8.63 3.11
N MET A 173 4.39 7.57 3.22
CA MET A 173 4.29 6.58 4.30
C MET A 173 4.70 7.18 5.65
N PHE A 174 5.71 8.04 5.63
CA PHE A 174 6.27 8.67 6.82
C PHE A 174 5.79 10.11 6.99
N GLN A 175 4.91 10.60 6.11
CA GLN A 175 4.47 12.00 6.10
C GLN A 175 3.88 12.45 7.44
N ASN A 176 3.12 11.56 8.09
CA ASN A 176 2.43 11.84 9.34
C ASN A 176 3.15 11.25 10.57
N PHE A 177 4.37 10.76 10.42
CA PHE A 177 5.14 10.22 11.55
C PHE A 177 5.72 11.38 12.39
N PRO A 178 5.59 11.33 13.73
CA PRO A 178 6.30 12.27 14.59
C PRO A 178 7.82 12.19 14.35
N THR A 179 8.50 13.34 14.30
CA THR A 179 9.95 13.40 14.09
C THR A 179 10.72 12.56 15.11
N GLU A 180 10.32 12.59 16.39
CA GLU A 180 10.94 11.78 17.45
C GLU A 180 10.83 10.28 17.16
N LEU A 181 9.68 9.82 16.64
CA LEU A 181 9.51 8.41 16.27
C LEU A 181 10.39 8.04 15.07
N LEU A 182 10.57 8.94 14.09
CA LEU A 182 11.50 8.72 12.98
C LEU A 182 12.95 8.65 13.48
N LEU A 183 13.33 9.46 14.46
CA LEU A 183 14.66 9.41 15.07
C LEU A 183 14.88 8.11 15.85
N SER A 184 13.92 7.69 16.69
CA SER A 184 13.98 6.38 17.37
C SER A 184 14.07 5.24 16.38
N LEU A 185 13.24 5.24 15.32
CA LEU A 185 13.33 4.22 14.25
C LEU A 185 14.70 4.20 13.58
N ALA A 186 15.44 5.31 13.53
CA ALA A 186 16.75 5.38 12.89
C ALA A 186 17.88 4.75 13.70
N VAL A 187 17.72 4.62 15.02
CA VAL A 187 18.81 4.21 15.93
C VAL A 187 18.47 3.05 16.84
N GLU A 188 17.20 2.87 17.21
CA GLU A 188 16.74 1.81 18.10
C GLU A 188 16.31 0.56 17.30
N PRO A 189 16.56 -0.66 17.83
CA PRO A 189 16.17 -1.90 17.18
C PRO A 189 14.65 -2.17 17.30
N LEU A 190 13.85 -1.37 16.59
CA LEU A 190 12.38 -1.38 16.70
C LEU A 190 11.67 -2.20 15.63
N THR A 191 12.39 -2.73 14.65
CA THR A 191 11.80 -3.49 13.54
C THR A 191 12.16 -4.97 13.59
N ALA A 192 11.14 -5.81 13.65
CA ALA A 192 11.30 -7.26 13.68
C ALA A 192 11.59 -7.83 12.29
N ASN A 193 12.67 -8.60 12.17
CA ASN A 193 13.04 -9.33 10.96
C ASN A 193 12.94 -10.84 11.21
N PHE A 194 12.15 -11.51 10.37
CA PHE A 194 11.89 -12.95 10.43
C PHE A 194 11.89 -13.54 9.01
N HIS A 195 12.89 -13.18 8.20
CA HIS A 195 12.99 -13.58 6.80
C HIS A 195 14.37 -14.14 6.47
N LYS A 196 14.39 -15.14 5.58
CA LYS A 196 15.63 -15.78 5.09
C LYS A 196 16.14 -15.15 3.79
N TRP A 197 15.32 -14.31 3.17
CA TRP A 197 15.52 -13.80 1.83
C TRP A 197 15.26 -12.29 1.82
N SER A 198 16.14 -11.55 1.16
CA SER A 198 16.06 -10.10 0.99
C SER A 198 16.33 -9.72 -0.48
N LEU A 199 15.79 -8.59 -0.95
CA LEU A 199 16.17 -7.95 -2.20
C LEU A 199 17.35 -7.00 -1.91
N SER A 200 18.49 -7.22 -2.57
CA SER A 200 19.67 -6.36 -2.40
C SER A 200 19.54 -5.02 -3.12
N VAL A 201 20.28 -3.97 -2.67
CA VAL A 201 20.22 -2.63 -3.31
C VAL A 201 20.61 -2.75 -4.77
N LYS A 202 21.65 -3.55 -5.01
CA LYS A 202 22.24 -3.76 -6.31
C LYS A 202 21.21 -4.31 -7.29
N MET A 203 20.48 -5.36 -6.91
CA MET A 203 19.46 -5.94 -7.78
C MET A 203 18.30 -4.98 -7.97
N ALA A 204 17.82 -4.33 -6.91
CA ALA A 204 16.76 -3.32 -7.02
C ALA A 204 17.11 -2.17 -7.97
N ARG A 205 18.36 -1.69 -7.95
CA ARG A 205 18.83 -0.63 -8.85
C ARG A 205 18.93 -1.08 -10.31
N LEU A 206 19.29 -2.33 -10.57
CA LEU A 206 19.53 -2.82 -11.92
C LEU A 206 18.23 -3.17 -12.67
N SER A 207 17.25 -3.76 -11.99
CA SER A 207 16.05 -4.31 -12.65
C SER A 207 14.76 -3.58 -12.31
N LEU A 208 14.69 -2.86 -11.19
CA LEU A 208 13.43 -2.28 -10.68
C LEU A 208 13.38 -0.75 -10.77
N PHE A 209 14.49 -0.08 -11.06
CA PHE A 209 14.57 1.38 -10.92
C PHE A 209 13.69 2.16 -11.90
N GLN A 210 13.46 1.65 -13.12
CA GLN A 210 12.56 2.28 -14.08
C GLN A 210 11.09 1.95 -13.78
N GLN A 211 10.79 0.68 -13.49
CA GLN A 211 9.44 0.21 -13.15
C GLN A 211 8.92 0.81 -11.82
N TRP A 212 9.81 1.08 -10.85
CA TRP A 212 9.44 1.74 -9.59
C TRP A 212 9.20 3.25 -9.74
N LYS A 213 9.78 3.90 -10.74
CA LYS A 213 9.43 5.29 -11.08
C LYS A 213 8.02 5.36 -11.65
N ASP A 214 7.67 4.40 -12.51
CA ASP A 214 6.37 4.34 -13.16
C ASP A 214 5.27 3.86 -12.20
N ILE A 215 5.59 2.93 -11.28
CA ILE A 215 4.63 2.33 -10.33
C ILE A 215 4.70 2.96 -8.94
N SER A 216 5.58 3.93 -8.70
CA SER A 216 5.39 4.88 -7.60
C SER A 216 5.35 4.21 -6.22
N ILE A 217 6.33 3.33 -6.02
CA ILE A 217 6.44 2.38 -4.92
C ILE A 217 7.32 2.93 -3.82
N GLN A 218 6.89 2.77 -2.57
CA GLN A 218 7.69 3.14 -1.39
C GLN A 218 8.25 1.89 -0.72
N TYR A 219 9.57 1.82 -0.55
CA TYR A 219 10.27 0.71 0.09
C TYR A 219 11.29 1.22 1.10
N MET A 220 11.54 0.42 2.14
CA MET A 220 12.58 0.70 3.13
C MET A 220 13.88 0.02 2.73
N VAL A 221 14.98 0.77 2.82
CA VAL A 221 16.32 0.28 2.49
C VAL A 221 17.19 0.28 3.74
N SER A 222 17.53 -0.87 4.31
CA SER A 222 18.66 -0.91 5.26
C SER A 222 19.99 -0.84 4.49
N SER A 223 20.53 0.38 4.30
CA SER A 223 21.90 0.76 3.87
C SER A 223 22.15 1.28 2.42
N GLY A 224 22.97 2.35 2.29
CA GLY A 224 23.89 2.57 1.14
C GLY A 224 23.57 3.58 -0.01
N ILE A 225 23.92 4.86 0.18
CA ILE A 225 24.22 5.95 -0.80
C ILE A 225 23.08 6.57 -1.65
N GLN A 226 23.18 7.91 -1.77
CA GLN A 226 22.25 8.93 -2.24
C GLN A 226 21.80 8.90 -3.71
N ARG A 227 20.54 9.28 -3.97
CA ARG A 227 20.17 10.54 -4.67
C ARG A 227 18.67 10.82 -4.62
N LYS A 228 18.37 12.12 -4.67
CA LYS A 228 17.07 12.78 -4.73
C LYS A 228 16.16 12.11 -5.77
N HIS A 229 14.88 11.98 -5.43
CA HIS A 229 13.69 12.37 -6.19
C HIS A 229 12.49 11.61 -5.60
N LEU A 230 11.46 12.36 -5.20
CA LEU A 230 10.22 11.78 -4.73
C LEU A 230 9.08 12.33 -5.56
N MET A 231 8.34 11.42 -6.19
CA MET A 231 7.09 11.71 -6.86
C MET A 231 5.97 10.93 -6.13
N SER A 232 4.81 11.58 -6.04
CA SER A 232 3.49 11.06 -5.64
C SER A 232 3.22 9.62 -6.15
N GLY A 233 2.45 8.76 -5.45
CA GLY A 233 2.48 7.33 -5.77
C GLY A 233 1.49 6.31 -5.16
N ARG A 234 1.59 5.05 -5.62
CA ARG A 234 0.50 4.14 -6.06
C ARG A 234 0.41 2.79 -5.33
N ILE A 235 1.50 2.27 -4.74
CA ILE A 235 1.55 1.00 -3.97
C ILE A 235 2.39 1.20 -2.69
N TRP A 236 1.99 0.61 -1.58
CA TRP A 236 2.62 0.75 -0.27
C TRP A 236 3.37 -0.53 0.12
N MET A 237 4.60 -0.45 0.61
CA MET A 237 5.33 -1.62 1.09
C MET A 237 5.93 -1.34 2.45
N ALA A 238 5.66 -2.18 3.46
CA ALA A 238 6.44 -2.13 4.70
C ALA A 238 6.75 -3.52 5.24
N PHE A 239 8.04 -3.85 5.24
CA PHE A 239 8.92 -3.90 6.43
C PHE A 239 10.37 -4.02 5.91
N PRO A 240 11.42 -3.82 6.75
CA PRO A 240 12.75 -3.57 6.24
C PRO A 240 13.38 -4.86 5.76
N MET A 241 13.90 -4.82 4.55
CA MET A 241 14.94 -5.76 4.20
C MET A 241 16.28 -5.12 4.46
N HIS A 242 17.22 -5.98 4.83
CA HIS A 242 18.62 -5.67 4.80
C HIS A 242 19.10 -5.61 3.35
N LEU A 243 19.74 -4.52 2.96
CA LEU A 243 20.41 -4.43 1.68
C LEU A 243 21.91 -4.38 1.98
N MET A 244 22.64 -5.42 1.62
CA MET A 244 24.09 -5.34 1.59
C MET A 244 24.56 -4.70 0.29
N LEU A 245 25.66 -3.95 0.39
CA LEU A 245 26.44 -3.38 -0.70
C LEU A 245 26.94 -4.46 -1.67
#